data_AF-I2PZ96-F1
#
_entry.id   AF-I2PZ96-F1
#
_cell.length_a   1.000
_cell.length_b   1.000
_cell.length_c   1.000
_cell.angle_alpha   90.00
_cell.angle_beta   90.00
_cell.angle_gamma   90.00
#
_symmetry.space_group_name_H-M   'P 1'
#
loop_
_entity.id
_entity.type
_entity.pdbx_description
1 polymer ?
#
loop_
_entity_poly.entity_id
_entity_poly.type
_entity_poly.pdbx_seq_one_letter_code
_entity_poly.pdbx_strand_id
1 'polypeptide(L)'
;MSRRVLVPALCLLALLWCLPTPAQAETRQVFAHLFTVPTDGAGGTDAAARMPAFEAWLVASFGGYTRLGSGGGGWKNEAGQVEIEGNTAYLATADRDVSKEIAARLVADFGERVPYVLVFPAGLFAK
;
A
#
# COMPACT_ATOMS: atom_id res chain seq x y z
N MET A 1 -48.68 -36.36 -14.09
CA MET A 1 -47.27 -36.78 -14.20
C MET A 1 -46.96 -37.78 -13.10
N SER A 2 -46.37 -38.93 -13.45
CA SER A 2 -46.05 -40.00 -12.49
C SER A 2 -45.02 -39.51 -11.46
N ARG A 3 -45.22 -39.83 -10.17
CA ARG A 3 -44.26 -39.60 -9.08
C ARG A 3 -42.83 -40.05 -9.42
N ARG A 4 -42.69 -41.02 -10.35
CA ARG A 4 -41.41 -41.55 -10.83
C ARG A 4 -40.58 -40.56 -11.66
N VAL A 5 -41.19 -39.51 -12.22
CA VAL A 5 -40.50 -38.48 -13.02
C VAL A 5 -40.23 -37.21 -12.19
N LEU A 6 -41.05 -36.96 -11.16
CA LEU A 6 -40.96 -35.74 -10.36
C LEU A 6 -39.73 -35.72 -9.44
N VAL A 7 -39.40 -36.87 -8.84
CA VAL A 7 -38.26 -37.02 -7.92
C VAL A 7 -36.91 -36.78 -8.61
N PRO A 8 -36.58 -37.43 -9.75
CA PRO A 8 -35.28 -37.19 -10.40
C PRO A 8 -35.18 -35.75 -10.94
N ALA A 9 -36.28 -35.14 -11.38
CA ALA A 9 -36.30 -33.75 -11.81
C ALA A 9 -35.98 -32.78 -10.66
N LEU A 10 -36.53 -33.02 -9.46
CA LEU A 10 -36.22 -32.22 -8.28
C LEU A 10 -34.75 -32.38 -7.83
N CYS A 11 -34.20 -33.59 -7.90
CA CYS A 11 -32.79 -33.83 -7.57
C CYS A 11 -31.84 -33.12 -8.55
N LEU A 12 -32.16 -33.10 -9.85
CA LEU A 12 -31.39 -32.35 -10.85
C LEU A 12 -31.46 -30.83 -10.63
N LEU A 13 -32.62 -30.31 -10.25
CA LEU A 13 -32.77 -28.89 -9.89
C LEU A 13 -32.00 -28.52 -8.62
N ALA A 14 -31.97 -29.40 -7.61
CA ALA A 14 -31.20 -29.18 -6.39
C ALA A 14 -29.67 -29.20 -6.65
N LEU A 15 -29.20 -30.05 -7.56
CA LEU A 15 -27.79 -30.09 -7.98
C LEU A 15 -27.38 -28.82 -8.73
N LEU A 16 -28.27 -28.24 -9.53
CA LEU A 16 -28.01 -26.97 -10.22
C LEU A 16 -27.95 -25.78 -9.26
N TRP A 17 -28.60 -25.85 -8.10
CA TRP A 17 -28.51 -24.83 -7.04
C TRP A 17 -27.28 -24.97 -6.13
N CYS A 18 -26.59 -26.11 -6.16
CA CYS A 18 -25.32 -26.31 -5.43
C CYS A 18 -24.09 -25.97 -6.27
N LEU A 19 -24.25 -25.43 -7.48
CA LEU A 19 -23.11 -24.94 -8.25
C LEU A 19 -22.46 -23.79 -7.46
N PRO A 20 -21.18 -23.91 -7.06
CA PRO A 20 -20.49 -22.79 -6.43
C PRO A 20 -20.50 -21.64 -7.42
N THR A 21 -21.06 -20.50 -7.02
CA THR A 21 -20.88 -19.26 -7.77
C THR A 21 -19.37 -19.07 -7.93
N PRO A 22 -18.87 -18.83 -9.16
CA PRO A 22 -17.46 -18.52 -9.33
C PRO A 22 -17.17 -17.34 -8.39
N ALA A 23 -16.22 -17.53 -7.49
CA ALA A 23 -15.73 -16.43 -6.67
C ALA A 23 -15.27 -15.37 -7.66
N GLN A 24 -16.08 -14.32 -7.83
CA GLN A 24 -15.65 -13.14 -8.56
C GLN A 24 -14.42 -12.69 -7.80
N ALA A 25 -13.24 -12.82 -8.42
CA ALA A 25 -12.05 -12.18 -7.92
C ALA A 25 -12.44 -10.71 -7.81
N GLU A 26 -12.66 -10.24 -6.59
CA GLU A 26 -12.98 -8.86 -6.32
C GLU A 26 -11.72 -8.12 -6.77
N THR A 27 -11.72 -7.61 -8.00
CA THR A 27 -10.64 -6.80 -8.54
C THR A 27 -10.72 -5.45 -7.87
N ARG A 28 -10.59 -5.42 -6.54
CA ARG A 28 -10.35 -4.17 -5.83
C ARG A 28 -9.06 -3.62 -6.40
N GLN A 29 -9.16 -2.40 -6.89
CA GLN A 29 -8.02 -1.69 -7.40
C GLN A 29 -7.04 -1.50 -6.24
N VAL A 30 -5.94 -2.25 -6.26
CA VAL A 30 -4.86 -2.08 -5.28
C VAL A 30 -3.89 -1.04 -5.83
N PHE A 31 -3.39 -0.19 -4.95
CA PHE A 31 -2.35 0.79 -5.23
C PHE A 31 -1.09 0.40 -4.46
N ALA A 32 0.05 0.50 -5.13
CA ALA A 32 1.37 0.38 -4.52
C ALA A 32 1.94 1.78 -4.29
N HIS A 33 2.36 2.05 -3.06
CA HIS A 33 2.93 3.31 -2.61
C HIS A 33 4.40 3.10 -2.27
N LEU A 34 5.30 3.58 -3.12
CA LEU A 34 6.74 3.58 -2.88
C LEU A 34 7.15 4.96 -2.36
N PHE A 35 7.75 5.02 -1.17
CA PHE A 35 8.14 6.28 -0.57
C PHE A 35 9.43 6.14 0.22
N THR A 36 10.06 7.27 0.55
CA THR A 36 11.27 7.31 1.37
C THR A 36 11.03 8.06 2.67
N VAL A 37 11.74 7.64 3.71
CA VAL A 37 11.79 8.32 5.00
C VAL A 37 13.24 8.72 5.25
N PRO A 38 13.55 9.98 5.57
CA PRO A 38 14.91 10.42 5.80
C PRO A 38 15.50 9.73 7.03
N THR A 39 16.78 9.36 6.97
CA THR A 39 17.49 8.73 8.09
C THR A 39 17.97 9.75 9.11
N ASP A 40 18.18 10.99 8.66
CA ASP A 40 18.55 12.12 9.49
C ASP A 40 17.32 13.02 9.63
N GLY A 41 16.88 13.34 10.85
CA GLY A 41 15.73 14.22 11.02
C GLY A 41 16.11 15.67 10.69
N ALA A 42 15.16 16.42 10.13
CA ALA A 42 15.35 17.84 9.87
C ALA A 42 15.83 18.57 11.15
N GLY A 43 16.88 19.39 11.00
CA GLY A 43 17.46 20.16 12.10
C GLY A 43 18.22 19.34 13.15
N GLY A 44 18.65 18.11 12.83
CA GLY A 44 19.42 17.26 13.76
C GLY A 44 18.56 16.51 14.76
N THR A 45 17.26 16.37 14.50
CA THR A 45 16.39 15.50 15.30
C THR A 45 16.60 14.04 14.91
N ASP A 46 16.46 13.12 15.87
CA ASP A 46 16.68 11.70 15.60
C ASP A 46 15.44 11.08 14.93
N ALA A 47 15.50 10.91 13.61
CA ALA A 47 14.46 10.23 12.83
C ALA A 47 14.29 8.76 13.28
N ALA A 48 15.34 8.12 13.79
CA ALA A 48 15.28 6.74 14.26
C ALA A 48 14.34 6.58 15.45
N ALA A 49 14.26 7.58 16.32
CA ALA A 49 13.35 7.57 17.48
C ALA A 49 11.86 7.60 17.08
N ARG A 50 11.53 8.15 15.90
CA ARG A 50 10.13 8.28 15.42
C ARG A 50 9.70 7.11 14.55
N MET A 51 10.66 6.38 13.99
CA MET A 51 10.41 5.27 13.07
C MET A 51 9.44 4.21 13.62
N PRO A 52 9.55 3.72 14.87
CA PRO A 52 8.63 2.70 15.39
C PRO A 52 7.17 3.16 15.40
N ALA A 53 6.92 4.44 15.71
CA ALA A 53 5.57 4.99 15.75
C ALA A 53 4.99 5.18 14.33
N PHE A 54 5.83 5.58 13.38
CA PHE A 54 5.46 5.69 11.98
C PHE A 54 5.11 4.33 11.36
N GLU A 55 5.92 3.31 11.65
CA GLU A 55 5.69 1.94 11.19
C GLU A 55 4.42 1.32 11.79
N ALA A 56 4.18 1.53 13.09
CA ALA A 56 2.93 1.13 13.72
C ALA A 56 1.71 1.79 13.07
N TRP A 57 1.83 3.06 12.66
CA TRP A 57 0.78 3.77 11.95
C TRP A 57 0.50 3.18 10.55
N LEU A 58 1.54 2.83 9.78
CA LEU A 58 1.39 2.15 8.48
C LEU A 58 0.64 0.83 8.61
N VAL A 59 0.99 0.02 9.63
CA VAL A 59 0.31 -1.25 9.92
C VAL A 59 -1.15 -1.00 10.29
N ALA A 60 -1.42 -0.07 11.19
CA ALA A 60 -2.78 0.22 11.66
C ALA A 60 -3.68 0.82 10.57
N SER A 61 -3.10 1.62 9.66
CA SER A 61 -3.86 2.39 8.67
C SER A 61 -4.04 1.66 7.34
N PHE A 62 -3.02 0.90 6.93
CA PHE A 62 -2.96 0.30 5.58
C PHE A 62 -2.75 -1.22 5.62
N GLY A 63 -2.71 -1.83 6.81
CA GLY A 63 -2.55 -3.28 6.98
C GLY A 63 -1.10 -3.78 6.90
N GLY A 64 -0.14 -2.92 6.57
CA GLY A 64 1.27 -3.28 6.60
C GLY A 64 2.16 -2.41 5.71
N TYR A 65 3.45 -2.75 5.73
CA TYR A 65 4.46 -2.18 4.85
C TYR A 65 5.60 -3.19 4.67
N THR A 66 6.42 -2.98 3.64
CA THR A 66 7.71 -3.64 3.46
C THR A 66 8.80 -2.58 3.51
N ARG A 67 9.79 -2.75 4.40
CA ARG A 67 11.00 -1.93 4.40
C ARG A 67 11.95 -2.48 3.33
N LEU A 68 12.25 -1.68 2.31
CA LEU A 68 13.11 -2.06 1.18
C LEU A 68 14.60 -1.86 1.47
N GLY A 69 14.93 -1.06 2.48
CA GLY A 69 16.30 -0.85 2.96
C GLY A 69 16.77 0.60 2.81
N SER A 70 18.03 0.81 3.14
CA SER A 70 18.69 2.13 3.04
C SER A 70 18.97 2.50 1.58
N GLY A 71 18.78 3.77 1.25
CA GLY A 71 19.16 4.38 -0.02
C GLY A 71 19.70 5.79 0.20
N GLY A 72 20.39 6.33 -0.80
CA GLY A 72 20.82 7.72 -0.84
C GLY A 72 20.02 8.47 -1.90
N GLY A 73 19.51 9.64 -1.55
CA GLY A 73 18.88 10.58 -2.46
C GLY A 73 19.69 11.85 -2.59
N GLY A 74 19.35 12.69 -3.56
CA GLY A 74 19.88 14.03 -3.64
C GLY A 74 18.87 15.00 -4.21
N TRP A 75 18.87 16.21 -3.69
CA TRP A 75 17.98 17.28 -4.13
C TRP A 75 18.74 18.60 -4.23
N LYS A 76 18.21 19.54 -5.02
CA LYS A 76 18.81 20.87 -5.15
C LYS A 76 18.22 21.81 -4.11
N ASN A 77 19.06 22.40 -3.27
CA ASN A 77 18.66 23.41 -2.32
C ASN A 77 18.38 24.77 -3.00
N GLU A 78 17.91 25.75 -2.23
CA GLU A 78 17.60 27.09 -2.71
C GLU A 78 18.84 27.83 -3.28
N ALA A 79 20.05 27.45 -2.84
CA ALA A 79 21.31 27.95 -3.36
C ALA A 79 21.76 27.23 -4.66
N GLY A 80 20.96 26.28 -5.17
CA GLY A 80 21.26 25.48 -6.36
C GLY A 80 22.30 24.38 -6.15
N GLN A 81 22.70 24.13 -4.91
CA GLN A 81 23.66 23.08 -4.54
C GLN A 81 22.93 21.74 -4.40
N VAL A 82 23.60 20.65 -4.77
CA VAL A 82 23.08 19.30 -4.53
C VAL A 82 23.39 18.91 -3.10
N GLU A 83 22.34 18.70 -2.31
CA GLU A 83 22.42 18.08 -1.00
C GLU A 83 22.13 16.59 -1.14
N ILE A 84 22.92 15.77 -0.45
CA ILE A 84 22.75 14.32 -0.40
C ILE A 84 22.12 13.96 0.93
N GLU A 85 21.14 13.07 0.90
CA GLU A 85 20.36 12.69 2.07
C GLU A 85 20.23 11.17 2.15
N GLY A 86 20.51 10.63 3.34
CA GLY A 86 20.26 9.23 3.66
C GLY A 86 18.76 8.99 3.83
N ASN A 87 18.27 7.89 3.27
CA ASN A 87 16.86 7.56 3.21
C ASN A 87 16.65 6.07 3.49
N THR A 88 15.48 5.71 4.02
CA THR A 88 14.99 4.34 4.05
C THR A 88 13.78 4.24 3.13
N ALA A 89 13.80 3.32 2.17
CA ALA A 89 12.71 3.11 1.23
C ALA A 89 11.67 2.13 1.80
N TYR A 90 10.40 2.42 1.53
CA TYR A 90 9.24 1.66 1.98
C TYR A 90 8.28 1.41 0.83
N LEU A 91 7.61 0.25 0.89
CA LEU A 91 6.48 -0.09 0.04
C LEU A 91 5.27 -0.37 0.93
N ALA A 92 4.16 0.31 0.68
CA ALA A 92 2.86 -0.02 1.24
C ALA A 92 1.85 -0.30 0.12
N THR A 93 0.80 -1.04 0.42
CA THR A 93 -0.31 -1.27 -0.50
C THR A 93 -1.64 -0.94 0.15
N ALA A 94 -2.54 -0.31 -0.59
CA ALA A 94 -3.87 0.03 -0.11
C ALA A 94 -4.93 -0.15 -1.22
N ASP A 95 -6.20 -0.24 -0.86
CA ASP A 95 -7.34 -0.32 -1.79
C ASP A 95 -7.74 1.03 -2.39
N ARG A 96 -7.01 2.10 -2.03
CA ARG A 96 -7.15 3.46 -2.53
C ARG A 96 -5.80 4.15 -2.55
N ASP A 97 -5.71 5.26 -3.28
CA ASP A 97 -4.52 6.11 -3.20
C ASP A 97 -4.45 6.84 -1.84
N VAL A 98 -3.44 6.47 -1.02
CA VAL A 98 -3.14 7.05 0.29
C VAL A 98 -1.90 7.96 0.28
N SER A 99 -1.41 8.35 -0.90
CA SER A 99 -0.17 9.14 -1.04
C SER A 99 -0.18 10.45 -0.25
N LYS A 100 -1.32 11.13 -0.20
CA LYS A 100 -1.48 12.38 0.57
C LYS A 100 -1.37 12.17 2.07
N GLU A 101 -1.86 11.05 2.58
CA GLU A 101 -1.79 10.71 4.02
C GLU A 101 -0.36 10.37 4.41
N ILE A 102 0.33 9.58 3.57
CA ILE A 102 1.75 9.28 3.74
C ILE A 102 2.57 10.57 3.69
N ALA A 103 2.39 11.41 2.67
CA ALA A 103 3.12 12.67 2.54
C ALA A 103 2.87 13.59 3.76
N ALA A 104 1.62 13.75 4.19
CA ALA A 104 1.30 14.56 5.36
C ALA A 104 1.98 14.03 6.64
N ARG A 105 2.04 12.70 6.79
CA ARG A 105 2.71 12.09 7.94
C ARG A 105 4.22 12.25 7.89
N LEU A 106 4.83 12.19 6.71
CA LEU A 106 6.25 12.44 6.52
C LEU A 106 6.63 13.89 6.88
N VAL A 107 5.82 14.86 6.50
CA VAL A 107 6.00 16.26 6.91
C VAL A 107 5.90 16.40 8.42
N ALA A 108 4.85 15.82 9.04
CA ALA A 108 4.59 15.97 10.47
C ALA A 108 5.65 15.29 11.36
N ASP A 109 6.02 14.07 11.01
CA ASP A 109 6.90 13.24 11.82
C ASP A 109 8.38 13.46 11.49
N PHE A 110 8.74 13.89 10.29
CA PHE A 110 10.15 13.98 9.85
C PHE A 110 10.58 15.36 9.35
N GLY A 111 9.64 16.31 9.20
CA GLY A 111 9.96 17.66 8.73
C GLY A 111 10.31 17.73 7.24
N GLU A 112 9.92 16.69 6.49
CA GLU A 112 10.09 16.63 5.05
C GLU A 112 9.41 17.81 4.35
N ARG A 113 10.15 18.55 3.51
CA ARG A 113 9.57 19.68 2.76
C ARG A 113 8.85 19.20 1.50
N VAL A 114 9.42 18.21 0.84
CA VAL A 114 8.92 17.64 -0.41
C VAL A 114 8.95 16.12 -0.29
N PRO A 115 7.97 15.51 0.40
CA PRO A 115 7.95 14.06 0.58
C PRO A 115 7.94 13.32 -0.77
N TYR A 116 8.85 12.37 -0.92
CA TYR A 116 8.91 11.52 -2.11
C TYR A 116 7.92 10.35 -1.98
N VAL A 117 6.80 10.41 -2.70
CA VAL A 117 5.79 9.34 -2.72
C VAL A 117 5.38 9.05 -4.16
N LEU A 118 5.70 7.86 -4.64
CA LEU A 118 5.26 7.32 -5.93
C LEU A 118 4.07 6.40 -5.76
N VAL A 119 3.12 6.49 -6.68
CA VAL A 119 1.88 5.69 -6.67
C VAL A 119 1.75 4.93 -7.98
N PHE A 120 1.48 3.64 -7.88
CA PHE A 120 1.25 2.78 -9.02
C PHE A 120 -0.06 1.99 -8.82
N PRO A 121 -0.96 1.93 -9.81
CA PRO A 121 -2.01 0.91 -9.82
C PRO A 121 -1.35 -0.47 -9.89
N ALA A 122 -1.59 -1.34 -8.91
CA ALA A 122 -0.96 -2.66 -8.82
C ALA A 122 -1.31 -3.56 -10.02
N GLY A 123 -2.47 -3.33 -10.65
CA GLY A 123 -2.87 -4.00 -11.89
C GLY A 123 -1.92 -3.76 -13.07
N LEU A 124 -1.01 -2.77 -13.00
CA LEU A 124 0.03 -2.57 -14.03
C LEU A 124 1.16 -3.61 -13.96
N PHE A 125 1.30 -4.35 -12.84
CA PHE A 125 2.36 -5.34 -12.65
C PHE A 125 1.91 -6.78 -12.91
N ALA A 126 0.59 -7.05 -12.95
CA ALA A 126 0.04 -8.35 -13.29
C ALA A 126 -0.12 -8.44 -14.82
N LYS A 127 0.83 -9.08 -15.50
CA LYS A 127 0.69 -9.51 -16.90
C LYS A 127 0.19 -10.94 -16.97
#